data_AF-A0A2H6ESC5-F1
#
_entry.id   AF-A0A2H6ESC5-F1
#
_cell.length_a   1.000
_cell.length_b   1.000
_cell.length_c   1.000
_cell.angle_alpha   90.00
_cell.angle_beta   90.00
_cell.angle_gamma   90.00
#
_symmetry.space_group_name_H-M   'P 1'
#
loop_
_entity.id
_entity.type
_entity.pdbx_description
1 polymer ?
#
loop_
_entity_poly.entity_id
_entity_poly.type
_entity_poly.pdbx_seq_one_letter_code
_entity_poly.pdbx_strand_id
1 'polypeptide(L)'
;MKENNLFFLIILFTTNIVLGQSILNTVHNLSVSGPGTTKAISESEICIFCHTPHNSSPRKPLWNRNDPGSYYTLYNSSTSNANPGQPDGSSILCLSCHDGTIAIGNVLSRSSDIAIRGIPTVHGPANLSTDLSNDHPVSFIYNSSLTSTDGELKNPNTLTGPVYLENGKLQCTSCHDPHLNIYDNFLVASRQQSTLCLYCHDKNGWNSSSHKTSNKTWNGSGTDPWPNSNYTTVSQNACENCHTPHNAGGAVRLMKYYREEDNCLDCHNGNVASTNIERDITQQWKHNVFPYSNIHDPLETIPVQNRHVECVDCHNPHMVNASGATAPYANGFIQGVPGEDSNGNPVSSIQYQYELCYKCHAESPDKPGTNIPRQIQQTNVRLEFDLSNPSFHPVEGPGKNNNVPSLISPYTESSIIYCTDCHASSGADAAKGPHGSIYFHLLKYNYETADNTPESYQAYELCYQCHDRNTIIGTGGMGGGGGGMRNIHKIHVRNENTPCSACHDSHGISSSQGNSTNNSHLINFNVSIVGFSNGRREYIDKGNSRGSCYLYCHGENHNPKSY
;
A
#
# COMPACT_ATOMS: atom_id res chain seq x y z
N MET A 1 8.93 73.39 0.85
CA MET A 1 9.55 72.41 1.76
C MET A 1 8.46 71.48 2.23
N LYS A 2 8.64 70.17 2.03
CA LYS A 2 7.59 69.14 2.08
C LYS A 2 7.13 68.88 3.51
N GLU A 3 5.81 68.77 3.69
CA GLU A 3 5.17 68.26 4.90
C GLU A 3 5.36 66.74 4.97
N ASN A 4 5.94 66.26 6.08
CA ASN A 4 6.03 64.83 6.40
C ASN A 4 4.89 64.47 7.36
N ASN A 5 3.85 63.83 6.83
CA ASN A 5 2.85 63.13 7.64
C ASN A 5 3.41 61.77 8.05
N LEU A 6 3.76 61.61 9.33
CA LEU A 6 4.19 60.35 9.91
C LEU A 6 2.95 59.58 10.40
N PHE A 7 2.53 58.56 9.66
CA PHE A 7 1.47 57.63 10.09
C PHE A 7 2.05 56.66 11.14
N PHE A 8 1.54 56.71 12.36
CA PHE A 8 1.82 55.71 13.41
C PHE A 8 0.92 54.49 13.15
N LEU A 9 1.51 53.37 12.70
CA LEU A 9 0.82 52.09 12.58
C LEU A 9 0.86 51.38 13.95
N ILE A 10 -0.26 51.37 14.67
CA ILE A 10 -0.42 50.58 15.90
C ILE A 10 -0.65 49.12 15.49
N ILE A 11 0.37 48.28 15.60
CA ILE A 11 0.24 46.83 15.48
C ILE A 11 -0.33 46.31 16.80
N LEU A 12 -1.64 46.07 16.84
CA LEU A 12 -2.27 45.29 17.91
C LEU A 12 -1.84 43.83 17.77
N PHE A 13 -0.88 43.40 18.58
CA PHE A 13 -0.68 41.98 18.86
C PHE A 13 -1.87 41.48 19.67
N THR A 14 -2.85 40.86 19.02
CA THR A 14 -3.83 40.04 19.73
C THR A 14 -3.12 38.75 20.14
N THR A 15 -2.62 38.71 21.37
CA THR A 15 -2.28 37.45 22.02
C THR A 15 -3.61 36.70 22.23
N ASN A 16 -3.83 35.63 21.46
CA ASN A 16 -4.86 34.66 21.80
C ASN A 16 -4.41 33.97 23.09
N ILE A 17 -4.85 34.51 24.24
CA ILE A 17 -4.76 33.82 25.51
C ILE A 17 -5.78 32.67 25.42
N VAL A 18 -5.29 31.48 25.06
CA VAL A 18 -6.06 30.25 25.23
C VAL A 18 -6.20 30.05 26.74
N LEU A 19 -7.36 30.44 27.29
CA LEU A 19 -7.70 30.19 28.68
C LEU A 19 -7.86 28.67 28.85
N GLY A 20 -6.83 28.02 29.37
CA GLY A 20 -6.89 26.59 29.68
C GLY A 20 -8.09 26.28 30.58
N GLN A 21 -8.95 25.36 30.15
CA GLN A 21 -10.03 24.87 31.00
C GLN A 21 -9.42 24.07 32.16
N SER A 22 -9.68 24.53 33.38
CA SER A 22 -9.47 23.74 34.58
C SER A 22 -10.35 22.49 34.56
N ILE A 23 -9.91 21.39 35.20
CA ILE A 23 -10.67 20.13 35.36
C ILE A 23 -12.15 20.36 35.73
N LEU A 24 -12.43 21.44 36.46
CA LEU A 24 -13.77 21.92 36.86
C LEU A 24 -14.82 21.86 35.73
N ASN A 25 -14.43 22.24 34.51
CA ASN A 25 -15.36 22.35 33.38
C ASN A 25 -15.26 21.17 32.41
N THR A 26 -14.66 20.05 32.84
CA THR A 26 -14.44 18.88 32.01
C THR A 26 -15.25 17.67 32.52
N VAL A 27 -15.37 16.63 31.70
CA VAL A 27 -16.06 15.38 32.09
C VAL A 27 -15.37 14.63 33.24
N HIS A 28 -14.10 14.94 33.53
CA HIS A 28 -13.39 14.40 34.70
C HIS A 28 -13.71 15.15 36.01
N ASN A 29 -14.46 16.27 35.98
CA ASN A 29 -15.15 16.74 37.18
C ASN A 29 -16.33 15.81 37.47
N LEU A 30 -16.07 14.75 38.23
CA LEU A 30 -17.05 13.74 38.61
C LEU A 30 -17.88 14.13 39.84
N SER A 31 -17.66 15.32 40.40
CA SER A 31 -18.51 15.85 41.48
C SER A 31 -19.91 16.20 40.97
N VAL A 32 -20.82 16.52 41.89
CA VAL A 32 -22.17 17.02 41.58
C VAL A 32 -22.18 18.24 40.64
N SER A 33 -21.11 19.04 40.67
CA SER A 33 -20.94 20.24 39.84
C SER A 33 -20.48 19.94 38.40
N GLY A 34 -20.11 18.70 38.10
CA GLY A 34 -19.58 18.28 36.81
C GLY A 34 -20.52 18.52 35.62
N PRO A 35 -19.98 18.81 34.43
CA PRO A 35 -20.78 18.95 33.20
C PRO A 35 -21.20 17.59 32.60
N GLY A 36 -20.54 16.49 32.97
CA GLY A 36 -20.80 15.14 32.46
C GLY A 36 -22.14 14.55 32.89
N THR A 37 -22.65 13.60 32.11
CA THR A 37 -23.87 12.84 32.41
C THR A 37 -23.65 11.80 33.52
N THR A 38 -22.43 11.25 33.57
CA THR A 38 -21.94 10.37 34.63
C THR A 38 -21.20 11.18 35.68
N LYS A 39 -21.80 11.36 36.85
CA LYS A 39 -21.24 12.15 37.95
C LYS A 39 -21.90 11.84 39.29
N ALA A 40 -21.30 12.26 40.39
CA ALA A 40 -21.84 12.04 41.72
C ALA A 40 -23.19 12.73 41.93
N ILE A 41 -24.04 12.10 42.74
CA ILE A 41 -25.36 12.63 43.11
C ILE A 41 -25.23 13.79 44.10
N SER A 42 -24.28 13.72 45.04
CA SER A 42 -24.14 14.69 46.12
C SER A 42 -22.69 15.05 46.51
N GLU A 43 -21.68 14.27 46.09
CA GLU A 43 -20.28 14.56 46.43
C GLU A 43 -19.81 15.84 45.72
N SER A 44 -19.21 16.77 46.47
CA SER A 44 -18.76 18.07 45.99
C SER A 44 -17.24 18.15 45.84
N GLU A 45 -16.48 17.25 46.48
CA GLU A 45 -15.03 17.19 46.33
C GLU A 45 -14.69 16.70 44.92
N ILE A 46 -13.93 17.50 44.16
CA ILE A 46 -13.65 17.22 42.75
C ILE A 46 -12.49 16.23 42.62
N CYS A 47 -11.43 16.44 43.41
CA CYS A 47 -10.22 15.64 43.31
C CYS A 47 -10.36 14.26 43.97
N ILE A 48 -11.40 14.02 44.78
CA ILE A 48 -11.53 12.79 45.56
C ILE A 48 -11.63 11.52 44.71
N PHE A 49 -12.12 11.62 43.47
CA PHE A 49 -12.25 10.46 42.59
C PHE A 49 -10.90 9.93 42.10
N CYS A 50 -9.84 10.75 42.18
CA CYS A 50 -8.50 10.42 41.69
C CYS A 50 -7.46 10.48 42.83
N HIS A 51 -7.50 11.53 43.63
CA HIS A 51 -6.54 11.82 44.67
C HIS A 51 -7.11 11.60 46.05
N THR A 52 -6.29 11.04 46.92
CA THR A 52 -6.70 10.76 48.28
C THR A 52 -6.09 11.78 49.26
N PRO A 53 -6.82 12.21 50.30
CA PRO A 53 -6.24 12.98 51.39
C PRO A 53 -5.05 12.24 52.03
N HIS A 54 -4.12 12.97 52.65
CA HIS A 54 -2.94 12.37 53.29
C HIS A 54 -3.29 11.15 54.16
N ASN A 55 -2.47 10.10 54.08
CA ASN A 55 -2.46 8.92 54.97
C ASN A 55 -3.43 7.76 54.66
N SER A 56 -3.96 7.69 53.44
CA SER A 56 -4.94 6.66 53.00
C SER A 56 -4.40 5.70 51.92
N SER A 57 -3.30 6.05 51.26
CA SER A 57 -2.53 5.15 50.37
C SER A 57 -1.03 5.39 50.53
N PRO A 58 -0.19 4.35 50.62
CA PRO A 58 1.27 4.50 50.69
C PRO A 58 1.94 4.72 49.31
N ARG A 59 1.21 4.54 48.19
CA ARG A 59 1.74 4.75 46.82
C ARG A 59 1.71 6.24 46.47
N LYS A 60 2.80 6.76 45.90
CA LYS A 60 2.89 8.11 45.32
C LYS A 60 2.76 8.05 43.79
N PRO A 61 2.01 8.97 43.14
CA PRO A 61 1.16 9.99 43.77
C PRO A 61 0.00 9.33 44.54
N LEU A 62 -0.51 10.04 45.56
CA LEU A 62 -1.60 9.56 46.41
C LEU A 62 -2.85 9.36 45.57
N TRP A 63 -3.10 8.11 45.15
CA TRP A 63 -4.23 7.71 44.32
C TRP A 63 -5.35 7.12 45.17
N ASN A 64 -6.57 7.61 44.99
CA ASN A 64 -7.73 7.25 45.82
C ASN A 64 -8.50 6.04 45.32
N ARG A 65 -7.86 5.16 44.56
CA ARG A 65 -8.49 3.96 44.03
C ARG A 65 -7.59 2.76 44.25
N ASN A 66 -8.21 1.60 44.35
CA ASN A 66 -7.48 0.34 44.36
C ASN A 66 -6.76 0.14 43.02
N ASP A 67 -5.63 -0.56 43.07
CA ASP A 67 -5.08 -1.21 41.90
C ASP A 67 -6.12 -2.26 41.44
N PRO A 68 -6.52 -2.28 40.15
CA PRO A 68 -7.45 -3.29 39.63
C PRO A 68 -7.04 -4.72 39.95
N GLY A 69 -5.73 -4.98 40.06
CA GLY A 69 -5.21 -6.35 40.19
C GLY A 69 -5.44 -7.19 38.92
N SER A 70 -5.95 -6.57 37.85
CA SER A 70 -6.17 -7.16 36.54
C SER A 70 -4.83 -7.51 35.89
N TYR A 71 -4.83 -8.60 35.14
CA TYR A 71 -3.76 -8.91 34.20
C TYR A 71 -4.20 -8.48 32.81
N TYR A 72 -3.35 -7.71 32.11
CA TYR A 72 -3.68 -7.12 30.83
C TYR A 72 -3.09 -7.95 29.68
N THR A 73 -3.88 -8.16 28.63
CA THR A 73 -3.36 -8.59 27.34
C THR A 73 -2.67 -7.39 26.70
N LEU A 74 -1.40 -7.51 26.33
CA LEU A 74 -0.62 -6.38 25.82
C LEU A 74 -0.51 -6.42 24.30
N TYR A 75 -0.37 -5.24 23.69
CA TYR A 75 -0.06 -5.09 22.27
C TYR A 75 1.19 -5.88 21.87
N ASN A 76 1.10 -6.59 20.75
CA ASN A 76 2.22 -7.28 20.11
C ASN A 76 2.04 -7.32 18.59
N SER A 77 3.14 -7.16 17.85
CA SER A 77 3.19 -7.31 16.39
C SER A 77 4.60 -7.63 15.93
N SER A 78 4.74 -8.28 14.77
CA SER A 78 6.05 -8.58 14.15
C SER A 78 6.96 -7.35 13.97
N THR A 79 6.35 -6.18 13.75
CA THR A 79 7.05 -4.90 13.57
C THR A 79 7.21 -4.09 14.85
N SER A 80 6.90 -4.67 16.03
CA SER A 80 7.12 -3.97 17.31
C SER A 80 8.48 -4.34 17.88
N ASN A 81 9.35 -3.35 18.08
CA ASN A 81 10.62 -3.55 18.79
C ASN A 81 10.53 -3.23 20.28
N ALA A 82 9.47 -2.54 20.71
CA ALA A 82 9.22 -2.28 22.12
C ALA A 82 8.72 -3.56 22.81
N ASN A 83 9.01 -3.69 24.10
CA ASN A 83 8.49 -4.78 24.93
C ASN A 83 7.67 -4.20 26.09
N PRO A 84 6.35 -4.01 25.91
CA PRO A 84 5.47 -3.55 26.98
C PRO A 84 5.47 -4.50 28.17
N GLY A 85 5.63 -3.93 29.36
CA GLY A 85 5.33 -4.63 30.62
C GLY A 85 3.86 -4.48 30.98
N GLN A 86 3.41 -5.22 32.00
CA GLN A 86 2.12 -4.93 32.62
C GLN A 86 2.05 -3.45 33.03
N PRO A 87 0.87 -2.80 32.92
CA PRO A 87 0.76 -1.38 33.19
C PRO A 87 1.29 -0.99 34.56
N ASP A 88 2.07 0.08 34.60
CA ASP A 88 2.65 0.65 35.82
C ASP A 88 2.65 2.19 35.79
N GLY A 89 3.26 2.81 36.81
CA GLY A 89 3.35 4.27 36.90
C GLY A 89 1.98 4.94 36.84
N SER A 90 1.84 5.99 36.05
CA SER A 90 0.56 6.65 35.82
C SER A 90 -0.45 5.81 35.02
N SER A 91 -0.03 4.91 34.13
CA SER A 91 -0.95 4.16 33.27
C SER A 91 -1.88 3.24 34.06
N ILE A 92 -1.36 2.53 35.07
CA ILE A 92 -2.22 1.69 35.94
C ILE A 92 -3.21 2.52 36.77
N LEU A 93 -2.89 3.77 37.08
CA LEU A 93 -3.80 4.68 37.76
C LEU A 93 -4.97 5.05 36.84
N CYS A 94 -4.69 5.41 35.59
CA CYS A 94 -5.72 5.66 34.58
C CYS A 94 -6.61 4.43 34.36
N LEU A 95 -5.99 3.26 34.22
CA LEU A 95 -6.69 2.00 34.01
C LEU A 95 -7.58 1.60 35.19
N SER A 96 -7.32 2.09 36.42
CA SER A 96 -8.24 1.88 37.55
C SER A 96 -9.66 2.46 37.37
N CYS A 97 -9.88 3.24 36.31
CA CYS A 97 -11.19 3.61 35.80
C CYS A 97 -11.40 3.07 34.38
N HIS A 98 -10.40 3.27 33.51
CA HIS A 98 -10.53 3.07 32.07
C HIS A 98 -10.46 1.60 31.62
N ASP A 99 -10.14 0.65 32.51
CA ASP A 99 -10.31 -0.78 32.24
C ASP A 99 -11.76 -1.26 32.46
N GLY A 100 -12.61 -0.40 33.02
CA GLY A 100 -14.03 -0.68 33.29
C GLY A 100 -14.30 -1.65 34.45
N THR A 101 -13.28 -2.11 35.19
CA THR A 101 -13.41 -3.15 36.22
C THR A 101 -13.84 -2.59 37.59
N ILE A 102 -13.48 -1.35 37.89
CA ILE A 102 -13.81 -0.68 39.16
C ILE A 102 -14.84 0.43 38.92
N ALA A 103 -15.90 0.47 39.73
CA ALA A 103 -16.87 1.56 39.72
C ALA A 103 -16.21 2.93 40.00
N ILE A 104 -16.65 3.98 39.31
CA ILE A 104 -16.16 5.35 39.45
C ILE A 104 -16.29 5.86 40.89
N GLY A 105 -17.39 5.52 41.57
CA GLY A 105 -17.63 5.91 42.96
C GLY A 105 -16.83 5.15 44.02
N ASN A 106 -16.18 4.04 43.65
CA ASN A 106 -15.39 3.24 44.58
C ASN A 106 -14.03 3.91 44.83
N VAL A 107 -13.87 4.51 46.01
CA VAL A 107 -12.66 5.25 46.39
C VAL A 107 -12.16 4.82 47.78
N LEU A 108 -10.85 4.89 48.02
CA LEU A 108 -10.22 4.42 49.27
C LEU A 108 -10.59 5.27 50.50
N SER A 109 -10.78 6.57 50.30
CA SER A 109 -11.06 7.53 51.39
C SER A 109 -12.50 7.49 51.91
N ARG A 110 -13.34 6.58 51.39
CA ARG A 110 -14.72 6.38 51.81
C ARG A 110 -14.95 4.92 52.19
N SER A 111 -15.77 4.68 53.20
CA SER A 111 -16.17 3.32 53.63
C SER A 111 -17.27 2.71 52.75
N SER A 112 -17.92 3.52 51.92
CA SER A 112 -18.96 3.12 50.97
C SER A 112 -18.79 3.91 49.68
N ASP A 113 -19.18 3.31 48.56
CA ASP A 113 -19.09 3.94 47.24
C ASP A 113 -19.86 5.27 47.20
N ILE A 114 -19.26 6.27 46.56
CA ILE A 114 -19.93 7.52 46.24
C ILE A 114 -21.01 7.22 45.20
N ALA A 115 -22.26 7.59 45.50
CA ALA A 115 -23.38 7.32 44.60
C ALA A 115 -23.25 8.12 43.30
N ILE A 116 -23.18 7.42 42.16
CA ILE A 116 -23.05 7.98 40.81
C ILE A 116 -24.41 7.98 40.10
N ARG A 117 -24.77 9.09 39.48
CA ARG A 117 -25.84 9.18 38.49
C ARG A 117 -25.28 8.71 37.14
N GLY A 118 -26.04 7.90 36.41
CA GLY A 118 -25.63 7.36 35.11
C GLY A 118 -25.02 5.96 35.23
N ILE A 119 -24.17 5.59 34.29
CA ILE A 119 -23.46 4.30 34.31
C ILE A 119 -22.29 4.42 35.28
N PRO A 120 -22.20 3.59 36.34
CA PRO A 120 -21.20 3.76 37.40
C PRO A 120 -19.79 3.35 36.99
N THR A 121 -19.57 2.85 35.77
CA THR A 121 -18.27 2.45 35.20
C THR A 121 -18.01 3.19 33.89
N VAL A 122 -16.72 3.30 33.53
CA VAL A 122 -16.32 3.81 32.21
C VAL A 122 -16.81 2.85 31.13
N HIS A 123 -17.31 3.39 30.02
CA HIS A 123 -17.90 2.63 28.92
C HIS A 123 -17.67 3.34 27.58
N GLY A 124 -18.00 2.66 26.47
CA GLY A 124 -17.81 3.19 25.13
C GLY A 124 -16.32 3.34 24.77
N PRO A 125 -15.95 4.30 23.89
CA PRO A 125 -14.57 4.46 23.42
C PRO A 125 -13.53 4.76 24.52
N ALA A 126 -13.97 5.23 25.69
CA ALA A 126 -13.11 5.51 26.83
C ALA A 126 -12.79 4.26 27.67
N ASN A 127 -13.48 3.13 27.45
CA ASN A 127 -13.20 1.87 28.11
C ASN A 127 -12.21 1.07 27.25
N LEU A 128 -10.99 0.87 27.75
CA LEU A 128 -9.94 0.09 27.12
C LEU A 128 -9.99 -1.38 27.51
N SER A 129 -10.83 -1.74 28.49
CA SER A 129 -10.92 -3.10 29.04
C SER A 129 -9.58 -3.61 29.63
N THR A 130 -9.50 -4.91 29.91
CA THR A 130 -8.24 -5.58 30.27
C THR A 130 -7.49 -6.12 29.04
N ASP A 131 -8.05 -5.96 27.84
CA ASP A 131 -7.39 -6.31 26.58
C ASP A 131 -6.87 -5.04 25.90
N LEU A 132 -5.56 -4.78 26.04
CA LEU A 132 -4.85 -3.66 25.42
C LEU A 132 -4.15 -4.07 24.12
N SER A 133 -4.50 -5.23 23.54
CA SER A 133 -3.84 -5.72 22.32
C SER A 133 -4.12 -4.86 21.09
N ASN A 134 -5.19 -4.05 21.12
CA ASN A 134 -5.60 -3.11 20.08
C ASN A 134 -5.49 -1.64 20.53
N ASP A 135 -4.66 -1.39 21.54
CA ASP A 135 -4.32 -0.05 22.04
C ASP A 135 -2.84 0.25 21.83
N HIS A 136 -2.53 1.53 21.68
CA HIS A 136 -1.15 1.99 21.59
C HIS A 136 -0.41 1.60 22.88
N PRO A 137 0.75 0.92 22.77
CA PRO A 137 1.44 0.40 23.92
C PRO A 137 1.87 1.51 24.89
N VAL A 138 1.82 1.21 26.19
CA VAL A 138 2.29 2.05 27.29
C VAL A 138 3.11 1.22 28.28
N SER A 139 3.69 1.86 29.29
CA SER A 139 4.47 1.23 30.37
C SER A 139 5.75 0.51 29.93
N PHE A 140 6.29 0.90 28.78
CA PHE A 140 7.58 0.42 28.26
C PHE A 140 8.65 1.53 28.27
N ILE A 141 9.92 1.12 28.31
CA ILE A 141 11.06 2.04 28.27
C ILE A 141 11.23 2.60 26.86
N TYR A 142 11.15 3.92 26.71
CA TYR A 142 11.40 4.62 25.45
C TYR A 142 12.78 5.29 25.52
N ASN A 143 13.81 4.57 25.08
CA ASN A 143 15.21 4.98 25.18
C ASN A 143 15.90 5.03 23.80
N SER A 144 17.11 5.58 23.74
CA SER A 144 17.87 5.68 22.49
C SER A 144 18.24 4.34 21.85
N SER A 145 18.32 3.25 22.64
CA SER A 145 18.54 1.91 22.10
C SER A 145 17.34 1.44 21.30
N LEU A 146 16.12 1.60 21.84
CA LEU A 146 14.88 1.27 21.15
C LEU A 146 14.76 2.06 19.84
N THR A 147 15.00 3.37 19.89
CA THR A 147 14.90 4.21 18.68
C THR A 147 15.93 3.84 17.62
N SER A 148 17.12 3.37 18.03
CA SER A 148 18.16 2.92 17.09
C SER A 148 17.82 1.55 16.48
N THR A 149 17.17 0.66 17.23
CA THR A 149 16.71 -0.64 16.73
C THR A 149 15.55 -0.51 15.75
N ASP A 150 14.59 0.36 16.05
CA ASP A 150 13.41 0.58 15.22
C ASP A 150 13.76 1.40 13.95
N GLY A 151 14.55 2.46 14.11
CA GLY A 151 15.02 3.30 13.00
C GLY A 151 14.00 4.33 12.49
N GLU A 152 12.74 4.31 12.95
CA GLU A 152 11.68 5.26 12.57
C GLU A 152 11.02 5.93 13.78
N LEU A 153 11.76 5.98 14.89
CA LEU A 153 11.40 6.66 16.13
C LEU A 153 12.36 7.82 16.43
N LYS A 154 11.81 8.94 16.91
CA LYS A 154 12.59 10.10 17.34
C LYS A 154 13.30 9.81 18.64
N ASN A 155 14.56 10.21 18.74
CA ASN A 155 15.35 10.05 19.95
C ASN A 155 14.64 10.68 21.17
N PRO A 156 14.51 9.98 22.30
CA PRO A 156 13.83 10.51 23.50
C PRO A 156 14.41 11.85 23.99
N ASN A 157 15.70 12.10 23.78
CA ASN A 157 16.36 13.34 24.20
C ASN A 157 15.98 14.55 23.34
N THR A 158 15.34 14.33 22.18
CA THR A 158 14.85 15.40 21.31
C THR A 158 13.36 15.67 21.49
N LEU A 159 12.68 14.91 22.35
CA LEU A 159 11.33 15.22 22.78
C LEU A 159 11.34 16.57 23.50
N THR A 160 10.74 17.57 22.85
CA THR A 160 10.60 18.92 23.38
C THR A 160 9.12 19.26 23.43
N GLY A 161 8.66 20.02 24.42
CA GLY A 161 7.24 20.39 24.52
C GLY A 161 6.42 19.47 25.43
N PRO A 162 5.13 19.23 25.13
CA PRO A 162 4.17 18.73 26.11
C PRO A 162 4.17 17.20 26.26
N VAL A 163 4.79 16.46 25.32
CA VAL A 163 5.01 15.02 25.42
C VAL A 163 6.26 14.75 26.26
N TYR A 164 6.11 13.96 27.32
CA TYR A 164 7.23 13.60 28.21
C TYR A 164 7.19 12.13 28.62
N LEU A 165 8.31 11.64 29.15
CA LEU A 165 8.45 10.27 29.65
C LEU A 165 8.46 10.27 31.18
N GLU A 166 7.69 9.39 31.80
CA GLU A 166 7.70 9.20 33.25
C GLU A 166 8.75 8.14 33.60
N ASN A 167 9.82 8.53 34.29
CA ASN A 167 10.93 7.63 34.64
C ASN A 167 11.54 6.91 33.41
N GLY A 168 11.59 7.59 32.26
CA GLY A 168 12.07 7.03 30.99
C GLY A 168 11.10 6.08 30.29
N LYS A 169 9.85 5.95 30.80
CA LYS A 169 8.79 5.17 30.17
C LYS A 169 7.78 6.05 29.46
N LEU A 170 7.25 5.54 28.35
CA LEU A 170 6.05 6.07 27.73
C LEU A 170 4.84 5.60 28.54
N GLN A 171 4.01 6.53 29.01
CA GLN A 171 2.83 6.25 29.82
C GLN A 171 1.60 6.93 29.23
N CYS A 172 0.40 6.68 29.76
CA CYS A 172 -0.81 7.41 29.36
C CYS A 172 -0.61 8.93 29.44
N THR A 173 0.13 9.42 30.45
CA THR A 173 0.41 10.85 30.61
C THR A 173 1.38 11.44 29.59
N SER A 174 2.04 10.61 28.79
CA SER A 174 2.83 11.08 27.64
C SER A 174 1.93 11.67 26.54
N CYS A 175 0.66 11.24 26.48
CA CYS A 175 -0.32 11.67 25.49
C CYS A 175 -1.49 12.46 26.11
N HIS A 176 -1.83 12.21 27.38
CA HIS A 176 -2.96 12.82 28.07
C HIS A 176 -2.55 13.65 29.31
N ASP A 177 -3.18 14.80 29.51
CA ASP A 177 -3.11 15.57 30.75
C ASP A 177 -4.44 15.44 31.51
N PRO A 178 -4.49 14.70 32.63
CA PRO A 178 -5.74 14.48 33.37
C PRO A 178 -6.34 15.77 33.98
N HIS A 179 -5.60 16.89 33.99
CA HIS A 179 -6.05 18.16 34.55
C HIS A 179 -6.49 19.19 33.51
N LEU A 180 -6.05 19.05 32.26
CA LEU A 180 -6.23 20.05 31.21
C LEU A 180 -6.78 19.40 29.93
N ASN A 181 -7.93 19.90 29.45
CA ASN A 181 -8.54 19.43 28.21
C ASN A 181 -8.36 20.46 27.07
N ILE A 182 -7.12 20.70 26.65
CA ILE A 182 -6.80 21.75 25.66
C ILE A 182 -7.14 21.32 24.23
N TYR A 183 -6.92 20.04 23.88
CA TYR A 183 -7.02 19.52 22.50
C TYR A 183 -8.10 18.44 22.33
N ASP A 184 -9.14 18.46 23.17
CA ASP A 184 -10.12 17.38 23.37
C ASP A 184 -9.47 16.06 23.85
N ASN A 185 -10.29 15.20 24.46
CA ASN A 185 -9.83 13.91 25.02
C ASN A 185 -8.61 14.02 25.94
N PHE A 186 -8.43 15.17 26.60
CA PHE A 186 -7.33 15.47 27.50
C PHE A 186 -5.96 15.38 26.82
N LEU A 187 -5.86 15.53 25.50
CA LEU A 187 -4.58 15.37 24.81
C LEU A 187 -3.62 16.52 25.11
N VAL A 188 -2.33 16.19 25.21
CA VAL A 188 -1.25 17.15 25.46
C VAL A 188 -0.83 17.93 24.20
N ALA A 189 -1.20 17.44 23.02
CA ALA A 189 -0.97 18.07 21.72
C ALA A 189 -2.12 17.77 20.74
N SER A 190 -2.22 18.58 19.69
CA SER A 190 -3.25 18.43 18.66
C SER A 190 -3.12 17.10 17.88
N ARG A 191 -4.27 16.52 17.49
CA ARG A 191 -4.34 15.41 16.52
C ARG A 191 -4.22 15.88 15.08
N GLN A 192 -4.46 17.17 14.81
CA GLN A 192 -4.40 17.71 13.46
C GLN A 192 -3.01 17.49 12.85
N GLN A 193 -2.98 16.94 11.63
CA GLN A 193 -1.76 16.57 10.90
C GLN A 193 -0.89 15.56 11.68
N SER A 194 -1.49 14.81 12.61
CA SER A 194 -0.83 13.89 13.53
C SER A 194 0.29 14.52 14.34
N THR A 195 0.14 15.78 14.74
CA THR A 195 1.14 16.53 15.52
C THR A 195 1.57 15.76 16.77
N LEU A 196 0.61 15.17 17.52
CA LEU A 196 0.91 14.34 18.68
C LEU A 196 1.78 13.11 18.32
N CYS A 197 1.40 12.33 17.31
CA CYS A 197 2.13 11.13 16.90
C CYS A 197 3.56 11.45 16.44
N LEU A 198 3.72 12.56 15.73
CA LEU A 198 4.99 13.02 15.18
C LEU A 198 5.96 13.57 16.24
N TYR A 199 5.59 13.61 17.53
CA TYR A 199 6.60 13.78 18.59
C TYR A 199 7.50 12.55 18.72
N CYS A 200 6.97 11.34 18.46
CA CYS A 200 7.72 10.10 18.63
C CYS A 200 7.97 9.37 17.30
N HIS A 201 7.03 9.38 16.36
CA HIS A 201 7.18 8.67 15.10
C HIS A 201 7.82 9.55 14.02
N ASP A 202 8.81 9.00 13.32
CA ASP A 202 9.51 9.61 12.19
C ASP A 202 9.61 8.61 11.04
N LYS A 203 8.46 8.35 10.41
CA LYS A 203 8.35 7.38 9.32
C LYS A 203 9.09 7.86 8.08
N ASN A 204 9.90 6.98 7.51
CA ASN A 204 10.66 7.30 6.30
C ASN A 204 9.73 7.70 5.15
N GLY A 205 10.09 8.77 4.44
CA GLY A 205 9.34 9.32 3.31
C GLY A 205 7.99 9.99 3.63
N TRP A 206 7.51 9.94 4.89
CA TRP A 206 6.23 10.55 5.27
C TRP A 206 6.15 12.02 4.88
N ASN A 207 7.26 12.75 5.05
CA ASN A 207 7.34 14.17 4.79
C ASN A 207 7.02 14.58 3.35
N SER A 208 7.26 13.69 2.38
CA SER A 208 7.00 13.88 0.95
C SER A 208 5.78 13.10 0.45
N SER A 209 5.11 12.34 1.32
CA SER A 209 4.00 11.48 0.90
C SER A 209 2.77 12.28 0.48
N SER A 210 2.00 11.72 -0.45
CA SER A 210 0.71 12.26 -0.85
C SER A 210 -0.30 12.22 0.28
N HIS A 211 -0.28 11.21 1.16
CA HIS A 211 -1.20 11.15 2.31
C HIS A 211 -0.95 12.28 3.32
N LYS A 212 0.31 12.67 3.55
CA LYS A 212 0.61 13.83 4.40
C LYS A 212 0.14 15.16 3.79
N THR A 213 0.23 15.30 2.47
CA THR A 213 0.09 16.60 1.79
C THR A 213 -1.27 16.82 1.11
N SER A 214 -2.10 15.78 0.98
CA SER A 214 -3.35 15.82 0.24
C SER A 214 -4.45 16.64 0.94
N ASN A 215 -4.95 17.66 0.26
CA ASN A 215 -6.11 18.45 0.71
C ASN A 215 -7.44 17.89 0.17
N LYS A 216 -7.47 16.63 -0.29
CA LYS A 216 -8.71 15.98 -0.74
C LYS A 216 -9.68 15.83 0.43
N THR A 217 -10.95 16.08 0.15
CA THR A 217 -12.06 15.99 1.08
C THR A 217 -12.98 14.85 0.66
N TRP A 218 -13.71 14.30 1.63
CA TRP A 218 -14.85 13.45 1.34
C TRP A 218 -15.93 14.24 0.61
N ASN A 219 -16.54 13.64 -0.42
CA ASN A 219 -17.55 14.29 -1.25
C ASN A 219 -18.98 14.21 -0.67
N GLY A 220 -19.16 13.60 0.51
CA GLY A 220 -20.47 13.41 1.16
C GLY A 220 -21.24 12.16 0.71
N SER A 221 -20.65 11.30 -0.11
CA SER A 221 -21.25 10.06 -0.60
C SER A 221 -20.66 8.82 0.08
N GLY A 222 -21.51 7.86 0.42
CA GLY A 222 -21.10 6.65 1.15
C GLY A 222 -20.87 6.90 2.64
N THR A 223 -20.01 6.10 3.26
CA THR A 223 -19.62 6.25 4.67
C THR A 223 -18.58 7.36 4.79
N ASP A 224 -18.72 8.20 5.83
CA ASP A 224 -17.69 9.19 6.18
C ASP A 224 -16.42 8.45 6.66
N PRO A 225 -15.26 8.65 6.01
CA PRO A 225 -14.01 8.02 6.43
C PRO A 225 -13.48 8.56 7.76
N TRP A 226 -13.98 9.68 8.29
CA TRP A 226 -13.47 10.32 9.50
C TRP A 226 -14.54 10.58 10.57
N PRO A 227 -15.29 9.55 11.02
CA PRO A 227 -16.43 9.74 11.93
C PRO A 227 -16.04 10.25 13.33
N ASN A 228 -14.76 10.13 13.70
CA ASN A 228 -14.22 10.49 15.03
C ASN A 228 -13.41 11.80 15.00
N SER A 229 -13.63 12.63 13.98
CA SER A 229 -12.84 13.83 13.74
C SER A 229 -13.71 14.93 13.11
N ASN A 230 -13.39 16.18 13.43
CA ASN A 230 -13.97 17.34 12.74
C ASN A 230 -13.06 17.81 11.57
N TYR A 231 -12.00 17.07 11.28
CA TYR A 231 -11.07 17.37 10.19
C TYR A 231 -11.62 16.85 8.87
N THR A 232 -11.49 17.64 7.80
CA THR A 232 -12.19 17.40 6.53
C THR A 232 -11.27 16.98 5.39
N THR A 233 -9.95 16.99 5.60
CA THR A 233 -8.98 16.59 4.58
C THR A 233 -8.15 15.38 5.01
N VAL A 234 -7.64 14.66 4.01
CA VAL A 234 -6.66 13.58 4.21
C VAL A 234 -5.46 14.10 5.02
N SER A 235 -4.89 15.25 4.66
CA SER A 235 -3.74 15.84 5.34
C SER A 235 -3.99 16.22 6.80
N GLN A 236 -5.21 16.63 7.16
CA GLN A 236 -5.55 16.98 8.53
C GLN A 236 -5.75 15.74 9.41
N ASN A 237 -6.34 14.67 8.88
CA ASN A 237 -6.48 13.39 9.59
C ASN A 237 -5.16 12.59 9.62
N ALA A 238 -4.28 12.75 8.63
CA ALA A 238 -2.92 12.23 8.58
C ALA A 238 -2.81 10.73 8.97
N CYS A 239 -2.11 10.37 10.04
CA CYS A 239 -1.96 8.97 10.48
C CYS A 239 -3.30 8.34 10.87
N GLU A 240 -4.26 9.13 11.36
CA GLU A 240 -5.59 8.66 11.77
C GLU A 240 -6.51 8.34 10.58
N ASN A 241 -6.07 8.56 9.33
CA ASN A 241 -6.75 8.00 8.17
C ASN A 241 -6.77 6.46 8.22
N CYS A 242 -5.72 5.85 8.76
CA CYS A 242 -5.53 4.39 8.74
C CYS A 242 -5.33 3.81 10.14
N HIS A 243 -4.70 4.55 11.06
CA HIS A 243 -4.37 4.08 12.39
C HIS A 243 -5.37 4.57 13.44
N THR A 244 -5.69 3.73 14.41
CA THR A 244 -6.56 4.06 15.54
C THR A 244 -5.81 3.75 16.84
N PRO A 245 -5.44 4.74 17.65
CA PRO A 245 -4.57 4.52 18.80
C PRO A 245 -5.24 3.73 19.93
N HIS A 246 -6.57 3.73 20.00
CA HIS A 246 -7.31 3.04 21.04
C HIS A 246 -8.50 2.29 20.49
N ASN A 247 -8.74 1.08 21.00
CA ASN A 247 -9.82 0.20 20.53
C ASN A 247 -9.81 -0.02 19.00
N ALA A 248 -8.63 -0.23 18.42
CA ALA A 248 -8.48 -0.44 16.98
C ALA A 248 -9.28 -1.65 16.49
N GLY A 249 -9.88 -1.56 15.31
CA GLY A 249 -10.60 -2.69 14.69
C GLY A 249 -9.65 -3.81 14.25
N GLY A 250 -8.44 -3.45 13.82
CA GLY A 250 -7.32 -4.37 13.59
C GLY A 250 -6.23 -4.16 14.65
N ALA A 251 -6.04 -5.13 15.54
CA ALA A 251 -5.07 -5.03 16.62
C ALA A 251 -3.63 -4.85 16.09
N VAL A 252 -3.23 -5.64 15.10
CA VAL A 252 -1.88 -5.56 14.52
C VAL A 252 -1.69 -4.22 13.82
N ARG A 253 -0.66 -3.47 14.21
CA ARG A 253 -0.31 -2.13 13.68
C ARG A 253 -1.41 -1.07 13.89
N LEU A 254 -2.36 -1.37 14.77
CA LEU A 254 -3.45 -0.48 15.20
C LEU A 254 -4.26 0.05 14.02
N MET A 255 -4.63 -0.83 13.09
CA MET A 255 -5.40 -0.46 11.91
C MET A 255 -6.85 -0.17 12.30
N LYS A 256 -7.45 0.85 11.67
CA LYS A 256 -8.84 1.26 11.89
C LYS A 256 -9.80 0.10 11.68
N TYR A 257 -9.59 -0.71 10.64
CA TYR A 257 -10.36 -1.89 10.32
C TYR A 257 -9.51 -3.16 10.36
N TYR A 258 -10.15 -4.30 10.66
CA TYR A 258 -9.52 -5.61 10.74
C TYR A 258 -8.94 -6.10 9.41
N ARG A 259 -9.64 -5.81 8.31
CA ARG A 259 -9.19 -6.14 6.95
C ARG A 259 -8.32 -5.01 6.41
N GLU A 260 -7.15 -5.36 5.89
CA GLU A 260 -6.16 -4.38 5.44
C GLU A 260 -6.68 -3.49 4.31
N GLU A 261 -7.39 -4.06 3.34
CA GLU A 261 -7.93 -3.35 2.19
C GLU A 261 -8.99 -2.31 2.59
N ASP A 262 -9.79 -2.57 3.63
CA ASP A 262 -10.81 -1.63 4.11
C ASP A 262 -10.19 -0.31 4.59
N ASN A 263 -8.96 -0.35 5.12
CA ASN A 263 -8.22 0.85 5.54
C ASN A 263 -7.77 1.73 4.36
N CYS A 264 -7.72 1.17 3.14
CA CYS A 264 -7.39 1.89 1.92
C CYS A 264 -8.66 2.29 1.15
N LEU A 265 -9.59 1.35 1.01
CA LEU A 265 -10.80 1.49 0.20
C LEU A 265 -11.83 2.44 0.81
N ASP A 266 -11.75 2.76 2.11
CA ASP A 266 -12.55 3.82 2.76
C ASP A 266 -12.43 5.16 2.00
N CYS A 267 -11.25 5.43 1.42
CA CYS A 267 -10.96 6.64 0.64
C CYS A 267 -10.77 6.38 -0.86
N HIS A 268 -10.27 5.20 -1.24
CA HIS A 268 -9.94 4.82 -2.62
C HIS A 268 -11.11 4.20 -3.42
N ASN A 269 -12.34 4.43 -2.96
CA ASN A 269 -13.61 4.07 -3.60
C ASN A 269 -14.18 5.18 -4.52
N GLY A 270 -13.43 6.26 -4.75
CA GLY A 270 -13.88 7.42 -5.53
C GLY A 270 -14.62 8.51 -4.74
N ASN A 271 -14.79 8.35 -3.42
CA ASN A 271 -15.45 9.36 -2.57
C ASN A 271 -14.49 10.37 -1.93
N VAL A 272 -13.18 10.06 -1.88
CA VAL A 272 -12.10 10.98 -1.45
C VAL A 272 -11.03 11.06 -2.53
N ALA A 273 -10.46 9.91 -2.91
CA ALA A 273 -9.56 9.82 -4.04
C ALA A 273 -10.31 10.09 -5.34
N SER A 274 -9.65 10.73 -6.31
CA SER A 274 -10.25 10.94 -7.64
C SER A 274 -10.43 9.67 -8.44
N THR A 275 -9.68 8.62 -8.08
CA THR A 275 -9.69 7.34 -8.76
C THR A 275 -10.45 6.34 -7.91
N ASN A 276 -11.31 5.54 -8.55
CA ASN A 276 -12.06 4.48 -7.89
C ASN A 276 -11.35 3.13 -8.12
N ILE A 277 -10.43 2.79 -7.22
CA ILE A 277 -9.69 1.52 -7.26
C ILE A 277 -10.62 0.37 -6.88
N GLU A 278 -11.55 0.59 -5.94
CA GLU A 278 -12.55 -0.41 -5.51
C GLU A 278 -13.31 -0.98 -6.72
N ARG A 279 -13.74 -0.12 -7.64
CA ARG A 279 -14.37 -0.54 -8.90
C ARG A 279 -13.43 -1.42 -9.72
N ASP A 280 -12.17 -1.04 -9.90
CA ASP A 280 -11.25 -1.75 -10.77
C ASP A 280 -10.92 -3.14 -10.22
N ILE A 281 -10.68 -3.27 -8.91
CA ILE A 281 -10.40 -4.57 -8.26
C ILE A 281 -11.62 -5.48 -8.12
N THR A 282 -12.80 -5.09 -8.60
CA THR A 282 -13.96 -5.99 -8.71
C THR A 282 -14.05 -6.68 -10.07
N GLN A 283 -13.23 -6.27 -11.04
CA GLN A 283 -13.22 -6.86 -12.38
C GLN A 283 -12.78 -8.34 -12.34
N GLN A 284 -13.05 -9.07 -13.44
CA GLN A 284 -12.87 -10.52 -13.50
C GLN A 284 -11.41 -10.93 -13.28
N TRP A 285 -10.48 -10.26 -13.98
CA TRP A 285 -9.04 -10.50 -13.87
C TRP A 285 -8.43 -9.41 -13.02
N LYS A 286 -7.70 -9.78 -11.95
CA LYS A 286 -7.26 -8.82 -10.93
C LYS A 286 -6.18 -9.40 -10.03
N HIS A 287 -5.46 -8.50 -9.36
CA HIS A 287 -4.82 -8.81 -8.09
C HIS A 287 -5.89 -8.73 -7.00
N ASN A 288 -6.30 -9.90 -6.48
CA ASN A 288 -7.47 -10.00 -5.61
C ASN A 288 -7.09 -9.90 -4.13
N VAL A 289 -7.40 -8.77 -3.49
CA VAL A 289 -7.10 -8.50 -2.07
C VAL A 289 -8.12 -9.13 -1.11
N PHE A 290 -9.40 -9.22 -1.52
CA PHE A 290 -10.51 -9.66 -0.65
C PHE A 290 -10.44 -11.07 -0.02
N PRO A 291 -9.72 -12.07 -0.57
CA PRO A 291 -9.64 -13.40 0.04
C PRO A 291 -8.70 -13.48 1.25
N TYR A 292 -7.90 -12.44 1.48
CA TYR A 292 -6.81 -12.45 2.44
C TYR A 292 -7.12 -11.48 3.60
N SER A 293 -6.64 -11.80 4.79
CA SER A 293 -6.71 -10.91 5.95
C SER A 293 -5.60 -11.30 6.92
N ASN A 294 -4.83 -10.33 7.39
CA ASN A 294 -3.69 -10.51 8.31
C ASN A 294 -2.67 -11.56 7.82
N ILE A 295 -2.51 -11.71 6.50
CA ILE A 295 -1.51 -12.62 5.93
C ILE A 295 -0.23 -11.88 5.53
N HIS A 296 -0.33 -10.60 5.14
CA HIS A 296 0.81 -9.79 4.79
C HIS A 296 1.58 -9.39 6.06
N ASP A 297 2.90 -9.58 6.00
CA ASP A 297 3.82 -9.12 7.03
C ASP A 297 4.96 -8.32 6.40
N PRO A 298 5.29 -7.10 6.89
CA PRO A 298 6.42 -6.33 6.39
C PRO A 298 7.78 -7.03 6.53
N LEU A 299 7.88 -8.05 7.38
CA LEU A 299 9.08 -8.88 7.57
C LEU A 299 9.02 -10.21 6.81
N GLU A 300 8.08 -10.38 5.89
CA GLU A 300 8.04 -11.54 5.01
C GLU A 300 9.31 -11.64 4.15
N THR A 301 9.68 -12.88 3.82
CA THR A 301 10.86 -13.14 2.99
C THR A 301 10.53 -13.00 1.51
N ILE A 302 11.53 -12.58 0.73
CA ILE A 302 11.51 -12.65 -0.73
C ILE A 302 12.43 -13.82 -1.15
N PRO A 303 11.97 -14.76 -2.01
CA PRO A 303 10.67 -14.77 -2.68
C PRO A 303 9.49 -15.07 -1.75
N VAL A 304 8.32 -14.56 -2.11
CA VAL A 304 7.08 -14.74 -1.33
C VAL A 304 6.69 -16.22 -1.35
N GLN A 305 6.57 -16.82 -0.16
CA GLN A 305 6.36 -18.26 -0.01
C GLN A 305 4.89 -18.67 -0.18
N ASN A 306 3.95 -17.82 0.28
CA ASN A 306 2.52 -18.09 0.19
C ASN A 306 1.88 -17.02 -0.69
N ARG A 307 1.22 -17.44 -1.77
CA ARG A 307 0.58 -16.49 -2.68
C ARG A 307 -0.54 -15.71 -1.97
N HIS A 308 -0.35 -14.41 -1.85
CA HIS A 308 -1.36 -13.45 -1.45
C HIS A 308 -1.08 -12.10 -2.13
N VAL A 309 -2.00 -11.16 -1.99
CA VAL A 309 -1.78 -9.78 -2.40
C VAL A 309 -2.61 -8.86 -1.53
N GLU A 310 -1.96 -7.82 -1.02
CA GLU A 310 -2.52 -6.70 -0.30
C GLU A 310 -2.07 -5.39 -0.97
N CYS A 311 -2.74 -4.28 -0.66
CA CYS A 311 -2.34 -2.96 -1.16
C CYS A 311 -0.86 -2.64 -0.85
N VAL A 312 -0.42 -3.05 0.35
CA VAL A 312 0.92 -2.77 0.88
C VAL A 312 2.02 -3.67 0.29
N ASP A 313 1.65 -4.72 -0.45
CA ASP A 313 2.62 -5.51 -1.22
C ASP A 313 3.19 -4.73 -2.40
N CYS A 314 2.45 -3.74 -2.90
CA CYS A 314 2.81 -2.93 -4.06
C CYS A 314 2.99 -1.45 -3.74
N HIS A 315 2.46 -0.98 -2.61
CA HIS A 315 2.50 0.43 -2.22
C HIS A 315 3.05 0.60 -0.81
N ASN A 316 3.86 1.63 -0.61
CA ASN A 316 4.21 2.08 0.72
C ASN A 316 3.37 3.33 1.05
N PRO A 317 2.33 3.24 1.90
CA PRO A 317 1.43 4.36 2.17
C PRO A 317 2.14 5.54 2.86
N HIS A 318 3.31 5.31 3.47
CA HIS A 318 4.14 6.36 4.06
C HIS A 318 5.06 7.05 3.05
N MET A 319 5.29 6.48 1.86
CA MET A 319 6.24 7.01 0.88
C MET A 319 5.60 7.37 -0.46
N VAL A 320 4.39 6.86 -0.73
CA VAL A 320 3.63 7.09 -1.97
C VAL A 320 3.54 8.57 -2.31
N ASN A 321 3.89 8.94 -3.54
CA ASN A 321 3.81 10.32 -4.03
C ASN A 321 3.61 10.39 -5.55
N ALA A 322 3.36 11.60 -6.06
CA ALA A 322 3.02 11.84 -7.45
C ALA A 322 4.23 11.99 -8.41
N SER A 323 5.45 11.67 -7.97
CA SER A 323 6.64 11.78 -8.82
C SER A 323 6.55 10.81 -10.00
N GLY A 324 6.65 11.33 -11.22
CA GLY A 324 6.74 10.52 -12.43
C GLY A 324 8.10 9.85 -12.58
N ALA A 325 8.16 8.82 -13.41
CA ALA A 325 9.40 8.19 -13.86
C ALA A 325 9.26 7.73 -15.31
N THR A 326 10.38 7.48 -15.96
CA THR A 326 10.45 6.85 -17.29
C THR A 326 10.99 5.44 -17.14
N ALA A 327 10.49 4.50 -17.95
CA ALA A 327 10.91 3.11 -17.85
C ALA A 327 12.44 2.98 -18.00
N PRO A 328 13.08 2.09 -17.22
CA PRO A 328 12.46 1.12 -16.30
C PRO A 328 12.25 1.63 -14.86
N TYR A 329 12.62 2.87 -14.56
CA TYR A 329 12.65 3.39 -13.18
C TYR A 329 11.27 3.34 -12.50
N ALA A 330 11.27 2.96 -11.23
CA ALA A 330 10.10 3.00 -10.37
C ALA A 330 9.62 4.45 -10.17
N ASN A 331 8.31 4.66 -10.22
CA ASN A 331 7.71 5.97 -9.97
C ASN A 331 7.34 6.15 -8.49
N GLY A 332 6.88 7.35 -8.12
CA GLY A 332 6.51 7.69 -6.75
C GLY A 332 5.36 6.86 -6.17
N PHE A 333 4.53 6.19 -6.98
CA PHE A 333 3.41 5.39 -6.48
C PHE A 333 3.86 4.07 -5.83
N ILE A 334 5.01 3.55 -6.23
CA ILE A 334 5.58 2.28 -5.76
C ILE A 334 6.91 2.49 -5.02
N GLN A 335 7.19 3.73 -4.61
CA GLN A 335 8.43 4.09 -3.92
C GLN A 335 8.50 3.43 -2.54
N GLY A 336 9.69 2.93 -2.17
CA GLY A 336 9.95 2.41 -0.83
C GLY A 336 9.33 1.03 -0.57
N VAL A 337 8.97 0.31 -1.63
CA VAL A 337 8.45 -1.06 -1.57
C VAL A 337 9.62 -2.01 -1.83
N PRO A 338 9.77 -3.10 -1.07
CA PRO A 338 10.79 -4.10 -1.33
C PRO A 338 10.47 -4.91 -2.60
N GLY A 339 11.48 -5.53 -3.19
CA GLY A 339 11.31 -6.33 -4.41
C GLY A 339 12.44 -7.31 -4.63
N GLU A 340 12.55 -7.81 -5.86
CA GLU A 340 13.60 -8.74 -6.29
C GLU A 340 14.32 -8.18 -7.53
N ASP A 341 15.65 -8.12 -7.49
CA ASP A 341 16.45 -7.64 -8.63
C ASP A 341 16.49 -8.69 -9.78
N SER A 342 17.05 -8.31 -10.93
CA SER A 342 17.17 -9.23 -12.08
C SER A 342 18.05 -10.45 -11.83
N ASN A 343 18.94 -10.40 -10.83
CA ASN A 343 19.77 -11.52 -10.39
C ASN A 343 19.05 -12.45 -9.41
N GLY A 344 17.82 -12.12 -8.99
CA GLY A 344 17.05 -12.88 -8.01
C GLY A 344 17.38 -12.54 -6.56
N ASN A 345 18.03 -11.40 -6.28
CA ASN A 345 18.33 -10.97 -4.91
C ASN A 345 17.23 -10.04 -4.37
N PRO A 346 16.88 -10.17 -3.08
CA PRO A 346 15.95 -9.23 -2.45
C PRO A 346 16.56 -7.81 -2.37
N VAL A 347 15.74 -6.81 -2.67
CA VAL A 347 16.07 -5.38 -2.48
C VAL A 347 15.10 -4.75 -1.48
N SER A 348 15.62 -3.93 -0.56
CA SER A 348 14.81 -3.29 0.48
C SER A 348 13.94 -2.14 -0.03
N SER A 349 14.31 -1.55 -1.17
CA SER A 349 13.49 -0.62 -1.93
C SER A 349 13.82 -0.77 -3.40
N ILE A 350 12.80 -1.00 -4.22
CA ILE A 350 12.94 -1.07 -5.67
C ILE A 350 13.47 0.25 -6.25
N GLN A 351 14.27 0.12 -7.31
CA GLN A 351 14.73 1.19 -8.19
C GLN A 351 14.03 1.13 -9.55
N TYR A 352 13.62 -0.07 -9.98
CA TYR A 352 12.97 -0.32 -11.26
C TYR A 352 11.60 -0.97 -11.06
N GLN A 353 10.61 -0.67 -11.91
CA GLN A 353 9.24 -1.19 -11.75
C GLN A 353 9.20 -2.72 -11.79
N TYR A 354 10.02 -3.35 -12.65
CA TYR A 354 10.00 -4.81 -12.81
C TYR A 354 10.40 -5.54 -11.52
N GLU A 355 11.19 -4.92 -10.65
CA GLU A 355 11.63 -5.54 -9.38
C GLU A 355 10.46 -5.79 -8.44
N LEU A 356 9.44 -4.93 -8.49
CA LEU A 356 8.18 -5.14 -7.77
C LEU A 356 7.46 -6.38 -8.31
N CYS A 357 7.38 -6.52 -9.62
CA CYS A 357 6.71 -7.66 -10.25
C CYS A 357 7.47 -8.96 -9.93
N TYR A 358 8.79 -8.93 -9.94
CA TYR A 358 9.64 -10.09 -9.67
C TYR A 358 9.47 -10.64 -8.25
N LYS A 359 9.16 -9.77 -7.27
CA LYS A 359 8.81 -10.15 -5.88
C LYS A 359 7.90 -11.41 -5.83
N CYS A 360 6.90 -11.46 -6.71
CA CYS A 360 5.91 -12.54 -6.76
C CYS A 360 5.95 -13.36 -8.07
N HIS A 361 6.44 -12.81 -9.18
CA HIS A 361 6.39 -13.45 -10.49
C HIS A 361 7.72 -14.06 -10.95
N ALA A 362 8.77 -14.01 -10.14
CA ALA A 362 10.06 -14.63 -10.44
C ALA A 362 10.27 -15.98 -9.71
N GLU A 363 10.96 -15.99 -8.58
CA GLU A 363 11.31 -17.25 -7.90
C GLU A 363 10.17 -17.85 -7.05
N SER A 364 9.13 -17.06 -6.75
CA SER A 364 8.02 -17.51 -5.89
C SER A 364 7.39 -18.83 -6.37
N PRO A 365 7.19 -19.82 -5.47
CA PRO A 365 6.76 -21.17 -5.86
C PRO A 365 5.32 -21.21 -6.38
N ASP A 366 4.44 -20.41 -5.79
CA ASP A 366 3.00 -20.37 -6.12
C ASP A 366 2.65 -19.32 -7.19
N LYS A 367 3.64 -18.83 -7.94
CA LYS A 367 3.42 -17.88 -9.02
C LYS A 367 2.51 -18.49 -10.11
N PRO A 368 1.75 -17.66 -10.86
CA PRO A 368 0.93 -18.15 -11.95
C PRO A 368 1.75 -18.92 -13.00
N GLY A 369 1.23 -20.08 -13.42
CA GLY A 369 1.82 -20.85 -14.53
C GLY A 369 1.50 -20.24 -15.90
N THR A 370 2.01 -20.85 -16.97
CA THR A 370 1.68 -20.45 -18.34
C THR A 370 0.32 -21.00 -18.78
N ASN A 371 -0.52 -20.14 -19.36
CA ASN A 371 -1.82 -20.55 -19.93
C ASN A 371 -1.75 -20.79 -21.45
N ILE A 372 -0.71 -20.31 -22.12
CA ILE A 372 -0.44 -20.63 -23.53
C ILE A 372 0.56 -21.78 -23.54
N PRO A 373 0.22 -22.97 -24.07
CA PRO A 373 1.13 -24.10 -24.00
C PRO A 373 2.28 -23.85 -25.00
N ARG A 374 3.41 -23.40 -24.49
CA ARG A 374 4.61 -23.07 -25.26
C ARG A 374 5.50 -24.28 -25.50
N GLN A 375 6.27 -24.24 -26.59
CA GLN A 375 7.34 -25.22 -26.84
C GLN A 375 8.44 -25.13 -25.78
N ILE A 376 8.88 -23.91 -25.46
CA ILE A 376 9.75 -23.63 -24.31
C ILE A 376 8.87 -23.04 -23.23
N GLN A 377 8.75 -23.72 -22.10
CA GLN A 377 8.02 -23.20 -20.94
C GLN A 377 9.01 -22.55 -19.97
N GLN A 378 8.76 -21.28 -19.69
CA GLN A 378 9.39 -20.52 -18.62
C GLN A 378 8.25 -19.83 -17.86
N THR A 379 8.32 -19.85 -16.53
CA THR A 379 7.31 -19.18 -15.68
C THR A 379 7.96 -18.19 -14.73
N ASN A 380 9.29 -18.18 -14.65
CA ASN A 380 10.04 -17.20 -13.91
C ASN A 380 10.27 -15.98 -14.81
N VAL A 381 9.50 -14.92 -14.57
CA VAL A 381 9.43 -13.77 -15.48
C VAL A 381 10.76 -13.02 -15.60
N ARG A 382 11.60 -13.00 -14.54
CA ARG A 382 12.93 -12.37 -14.64
C ARG A 382 13.84 -13.12 -15.63
N LEU A 383 13.71 -14.44 -15.73
CA LEU A 383 14.45 -15.26 -16.70
C LEU A 383 13.94 -15.09 -18.13
N GLU A 384 12.71 -14.62 -18.32
CA GLU A 384 12.15 -14.31 -19.65
C GLU A 384 12.67 -12.97 -20.17
N PHE A 385 12.92 -12.00 -19.29
CA PHE A 385 13.39 -10.65 -19.65
C PHE A 385 14.91 -10.43 -19.50
N ASP A 386 15.65 -11.44 -19.04
CA ASP A 386 17.10 -11.40 -18.90
C ASP A 386 17.79 -10.89 -20.19
N LEU A 387 18.66 -9.89 -20.05
CA LEU A 387 19.28 -9.22 -21.19
C LEU A 387 20.24 -10.12 -22.00
N SER A 388 20.61 -11.31 -21.53
CA SER A 388 21.37 -12.31 -22.28
C SER A 388 20.51 -13.11 -23.26
N ASN A 389 19.18 -13.05 -23.12
CA ASN A 389 18.25 -13.86 -23.90
C ASN A 389 18.32 -13.58 -25.40
N PRO A 390 18.09 -14.60 -26.26
CA PRO A 390 18.05 -14.44 -27.71
C PRO A 390 16.96 -13.47 -28.19
N SER A 391 15.84 -13.37 -27.47
CA SER A 391 14.81 -12.36 -27.72
C SER A 391 13.92 -12.14 -26.50
N PHE A 392 13.44 -10.89 -26.36
CA PHE A 392 12.55 -10.42 -25.29
C PHE A 392 11.93 -9.08 -25.67
N HIS A 393 10.79 -8.73 -25.06
CA HIS A 393 10.30 -7.35 -25.03
C HIS A 393 11.12 -6.50 -24.03
N PRO A 394 11.31 -5.19 -24.30
CA PRO A 394 12.33 -4.40 -23.62
C PRO A 394 11.88 -3.88 -22.24
N VAL A 395 11.84 -4.75 -21.23
CA VAL A 395 11.46 -4.39 -19.85
C VAL A 395 12.68 -4.03 -19.00
N GLU A 396 13.71 -4.87 -18.96
CA GLU A 396 14.95 -4.59 -18.22
C GLU A 396 15.90 -3.64 -18.97
N GLY A 397 15.78 -3.59 -20.29
CA GLY A 397 16.62 -2.82 -21.19
C GLY A 397 16.20 -2.95 -22.64
N PRO A 398 16.90 -2.28 -23.58
CA PRO A 398 16.57 -2.34 -25.00
C PRO A 398 16.53 -3.77 -25.56
N GLY A 399 15.62 -4.01 -26.50
CA GLY A 399 15.46 -5.32 -27.13
C GLY A 399 16.65 -5.70 -28.02
N LYS A 400 16.75 -6.98 -28.40
CA LYS A 400 17.86 -7.49 -29.23
C LYS A 400 17.84 -7.03 -30.69
N ASN A 401 16.66 -6.68 -31.22
CA ASN A 401 16.50 -6.37 -32.63
C ASN A 401 16.82 -4.89 -32.90
N ASN A 402 17.86 -4.64 -33.68
CA ASN A 402 18.28 -3.28 -34.09
C ASN A 402 17.46 -2.70 -35.26
N ASN A 403 16.42 -3.40 -35.69
CA ASN A 403 15.52 -2.96 -36.76
C ASN A 403 14.14 -3.56 -36.51
N VAL A 404 13.19 -2.74 -36.05
CA VAL A 404 11.81 -3.14 -35.81
C VAL A 404 10.88 -2.19 -36.57
N PRO A 405 10.70 -2.39 -37.90
CA PRO A 405 10.01 -1.43 -38.77
C PRO A 405 8.57 -1.12 -38.37
N SER A 406 7.94 -2.01 -37.61
CA SER A 406 6.56 -1.85 -37.15
C SER A 406 6.42 -0.89 -35.97
N LEU A 407 7.49 -0.47 -35.28
CA LEU A 407 7.30 0.40 -34.10
C LEU A 407 6.62 1.72 -34.48
N ILE A 408 5.60 2.11 -33.73
CA ILE A 408 4.95 3.41 -33.88
C ILE A 408 5.64 4.46 -33.01
N SER A 409 5.67 5.71 -33.48
CA SER A 409 6.17 6.83 -32.67
C SER A 409 5.39 6.96 -31.35
N PRO A 410 6.05 7.20 -30.20
CA PRO A 410 7.46 7.58 -30.05
C PRO A 410 8.44 6.40 -29.87
N TYR A 411 7.99 5.16 -29.99
CA TYR A 411 8.84 3.99 -29.77
C TYR A 411 9.91 3.82 -30.85
N THR A 412 11.07 3.36 -30.40
CA THR A 412 12.29 3.04 -31.16
C THR A 412 12.89 1.75 -30.62
N GLU A 413 13.88 1.19 -31.31
CA GLU A 413 14.60 -0.01 -30.87
C GLU A 413 15.36 0.16 -29.54
N SER A 414 15.62 1.40 -29.14
CA SER A 414 16.23 1.74 -27.84
C SER A 414 15.22 1.95 -26.72
N SER A 415 13.92 1.86 -27.01
CA SER A 415 12.87 2.12 -26.02
C SER A 415 12.80 1.01 -24.98
N ILE A 416 12.48 1.40 -23.75
CA ILE A 416 12.19 0.49 -22.64
C ILE A 416 10.73 0.73 -22.25
N ILE A 417 10.01 -0.34 -21.93
CA ILE A 417 8.60 -0.32 -21.56
C ILE A 417 8.41 -0.84 -20.13
N TYR A 418 7.29 -0.49 -19.54
CA TYR A 418 6.86 -0.98 -18.24
C TYR A 418 6.09 -2.29 -18.36
N CYS A 419 6.14 -3.15 -17.33
CA CYS A 419 5.23 -4.30 -17.23
C CYS A 419 3.76 -3.83 -17.33
N THR A 420 3.49 -2.65 -16.76
CA THR A 420 2.17 -2.01 -16.75
C THR A 420 1.74 -1.34 -18.05
N ASP A 421 2.60 -1.32 -19.08
CA ASP A 421 2.16 -0.94 -20.43
C ASP A 421 1.27 -2.04 -21.05
N CYS A 422 1.49 -3.29 -20.64
CA CYS A 422 0.68 -4.45 -21.05
C CYS A 422 -0.31 -4.90 -19.96
N HIS A 423 0.11 -4.95 -18.69
CA HIS A 423 -0.70 -5.42 -17.56
C HIS A 423 -1.18 -4.25 -16.70
N ALA A 424 -2.40 -3.79 -16.94
CA ALA A 424 -2.98 -2.68 -16.19
C ALA A 424 -4.51 -2.79 -16.15
N SER A 425 -5.13 -1.97 -15.31
CA SER A 425 -6.57 -1.86 -15.30
C SER A 425 -7.10 -1.38 -16.65
N SER A 426 -8.15 -2.05 -17.15
CA SER A 426 -8.79 -1.69 -18.41
C SER A 426 -9.86 -0.61 -18.23
N GLY A 427 -9.95 0.31 -19.18
CA GLY A 427 -10.96 1.37 -19.22
C GLY A 427 -10.37 2.78 -19.18
N ALA A 428 -11.10 3.76 -19.73
CA ALA A 428 -10.61 5.14 -19.88
C ALA A 428 -10.36 5.84 -18.53
N ASP A 429 -11.21 5.56 -17.53
CA ASP A 429 -11.13 6.16 -16.19
C ASP A 429 -10.52 5.20 -15.16
N ALA A 430 -9.77 4.20 -15.62
CA ALA A 430 -9.18 3.19 -14.76
C ALA A 430 -7.96 3.73 -14.00
N ALA A 431 -7.75 3.23 -12.78
CA ALA A 431 -6.55 3.47 -12.01
C ALA A 431 -5.34 2.95 -12.77
N LYS A 432 -4.28 3.77 -12.83
CA LYS A 432 -3.00 3.34 -13.41
C LYS A 432 -2.41 2.21 -12.58
N GLY A 433 -1.94 1.16 -13.23
CA GLY A 433 -1.36 -0.02 -12.57
C GLY A 433 -2.27 -1.25 -12.67
N PRO A 434 -1.80 -2.41 -12.19
CA PRO A 434 -2.44 -3.71 -12.43
C PRO A 434 -3.48 -4.04 -11.35
N HIS A 435 -4.57 -3.27 -11.26
CA HIS A 435 -5.59 -3.53 -10.24
C HIS A 435 -6.63 -4.55 -10.72
N GLY A 436 -7.31 -4.26 -11.84
CA GLY A 436 -8.27 -5.18 -12.43
C GLY A 436 -8.69 -4.83 -13.86
N SER A 437 -8.89 -5.87 -14.68
CA SER A 437 -9.22 -5.78 -16.10
C SER A 437 -10.36 -6.73 -16.47
N ILE A 438 -11.12 -6.33 -17.49
CA ILE A 438 -12.09 -7.20 -18.17
C ILE A 438 -11.39 -8.20 -19.09
N TYR A 439 -10.17 -7.90 -19.52
CA TYR A 439 -9.39 -8.74 -20.42
C TYR A 439 -8.59 -9.78 -19.65
N PHE A 440 -8.53 -10.99 -20.22
CA PHE A 440 -7.81 -12.13 -19.66
C PHE A 440 -6.36 -11.75 -19.32
N HIS A 441 -5.80 -12.33 -18.25
CA HIS A 441 -4.44 -12.05 -17.76
C HIS A 441 -4.18 -10.61 -17.31
N LEU A 442 -5.23 -9.90 -16.88
CA LEU A 442 -5.09 -8.53 -16.38
C LEU A 442 -4.49 -7.60 -17.45
N LEU A 443 -4.80 -7.86 -18.72
CA LEU A 443 -4.28 -7.08 -19.84
C LEU A 443 -5.00 -5.74 -19.93
N LYS A 444 -4.26 -4.69 -20.28
CA LYS A 444 -4.81 -3.34 -20.43
C LYS A 444 -5.79 -3.22 -21.60
N TYR A 445 -5.50 -3.95 -22.67
CA TYR A 445 -6.24 -3.99 -23.91
C TYR A 445 -6.47 -5.43 -24.36
N ASN A 446 -7.39 -5.62 -25.29
CA ASN A 446 -7.72 -6.97 -25.75
C ASN A 446 -6.54 -7.62 -26.50
N TYR A 447 -6.39 -8.93 -26.28
CA TYR A 447 -5.44 -9.77 -26.98
C TYR A 447 -5.99 -11.19 -27.12
N GLU A 448 -6.58 -11.46 -28.28
CA GLU A 448 -7.13 -12.77 -28.59
C GLU A 448 -6.01 -13.79 -28.85
N THR A 449 -6.14 -14.98 -28.28
CA THR A 449 -5.14 -16.05 -28.40
C THR A 449 -5.71 -17.36 -28.93
N ALA A 450 -7.02 -17.41 -29.13
CA ALA A 450 -7.70 -18.55 -29.74
C ALA A 450 -7.40 -18.62 -31.24
N ASP A 451 -7.14 -19.83 -31.73
CA ASP A 451 -6.94 -20.08 -33.15
C ASP A 451 -8.21 -19.82 -33.96
N ASN A 452 -8.06 -19.49 -35.25
CA ASN A 452 -9.14 -19.10 -36.16
C ASN A 452 -9.88 -17.81 -35.76
N THR A 453 -9.29 -16.98 -34.89
CA THR A 453 -9.85 -15.67 -34.55
C THR A 453 -9.59 -14.68 -35.68
N PRO A 454 -10.64 -14.10 -36.30
CA PRO A 454 -10.45 -13.11 -37.35
C PRO A 454 -9.66 -11.91 -36.87
N GLU A 455 -8.64 -11.55 -37.65
CA GLU A 455 -7.83 -10.38 -37.32
C GLU A 455 -8.64 -9.09 -37.40
N SER A 456 -8.51 -8.27 -36.36
CA SER A 456 -9.00 -6.90 -36.31
C SER A 456 -8.12 -6.07 -35.38
N TYR A 457 -8.22 -4.74 -35.45
CA TYR A 457 -7.54 -3.86 -34.50
C TYR A 457 -7.95 -4.20 -33.06
N GLN A 458 -9.24 -4.47 -32.83
CA GLN A 458 -9.80 -4.79 -31.53
C GLN A 458 -9.38 -6.17 -31.02
N ALA A 459 -9.12 -7.15 -31.88
CA ALA A 459 -8.66 -8.48 -31.46
C ALA A 459 -7.21 -8.46 -30.94
N TYR A 460 -6.36 -7.57 -31.48
CA TYR A 460 -4.94 -7.48 -31.14
C TYR A 460 -4.54 -6.06 -30.71
N GLU A 461 -5.49 -5.35 -30.07
CA GLU A 461 -5.34 -3.95 -29.69
C GLU A 461 -4.10 -3.72 -28.85
N LEU A 462 -3.80 -4.66 -27.94
CA LEU A 462 -2.62 -4.65 -27.09
C LEU A 462 -1.32 -4.52 -27.90
N CYS A 463 -1.15 -5.37 -28.92
CA CYS A 463 0.04 -5.36 -29.77
C CYS A 463 0.11 -4.08 -30.59
N TYR A 464 -1.04 -3.60 -31.06
CA TYR A 464 -1.14 -2.41 -31.90
C TYR A 464 -0.97 -1.09 -31.15
N GLN A 465 -0.84 -1.11 -29.82
CA GLN A 465 -0.39 0.06 -29.05
C GLN A 465 1.07 0.43 -29.31
N CYS A 466 1.90 -0.53 -29.74
CA CYS A 466 3.32 -0.31 -29.99
C CYS A 466 3.71 -0.63 -31.43
N HIS A 467 2.93 -1.48 -32.12
CA HIS A 467 3.23 -1.93 -33.47
C HIS A 467 2.18 -1.48 -34.49
N ASP A 468 2.62 -0.86 -35.60
CA ASP A 468 1.79 -0.47 -36.72
C ASP A 468 1.24 -1.70 -37.43
N ARG A 469 -0.07 -1.86 -37.31
CA ARG A 469 -0.85 -2.90 -37.99
C ARG A 469 -0.56 -2.95 -39.48
N ASN A 470 -0.46 -1.80 -40.16
CA ASN A 470 -0.28 -1.77 -41.62
C ASN A 470 1.13 -2.23 -42.04
N THR A 471 2.13 -2.01 -41.21
CA THR A 471 3.49 -2.50 -41.43
C THR A 471 3.59 -4.02 -41.23
N ILE A 472 2.79 -4.58 -40.31
CA ILE A 472 2.77 -6.02 -40.03
C ILE A 472 1.98 -6.78 -41.11
N ILE A 473 0.76 -6.34 -41.45
CA ILE A 473 -0.20 -7.11 -42.28
C ILE A 473 -0.77 -6.33 -43.49
N GLY A 474 -0.33 -5.10 -43.74
CA GLY A 474 -0.85 -4.23 -44.80
C GLY A 474 -0.46 -4.62 -46.23
N THR A 475 -1.06 -3.96 -47.21
CA THR A 475 -1.01 -4.32 -48.64
C THR A 475 -0.04 -3.47 -49.49
N GLY A 476 1.02 -2.92 -48.91
CA GLY A 476 1.98 -2.07 -49.63
C GLY A 476 2.67 -2.81 -50.79
N GLY A 477 2.25 -2.47 -52.01
CA GLY A 477 2.79 -2.76 -53.35
C GLY A 477 3.88 -3.83 -53.52
N MET A 478 3.58 -4.84 -54.36
CA MET A 478 4.56 -5.64 -55.10
C MET A 478 5.44 -4.70 -55.97
N GLY A 479 6.48 -4.12 -55.39
CA GLY A 479 7.31 -3.15 -56.11
C GLY A 479 8.64 -2.93 -55.41
N GLY A 480 9.57 -3.87 -55.60
CA GLY A 480 10.99 -3.72 -55.24
C GLY A 480 11.52 -4.77 -54.26
N GLY A 481 11.83 -5.98 -54.76
CA GLY A 481 12.95 -6.80 -54.27
C GLY A 481 12.99 -7.31 -52.81
N GLY A 482 11.95 -7.20 -51.99
CA GLY A 482 12.02 -7.55 -50.55
C GLY A 482 10.74 -8.16 -49.96
N GLY A 483 10.14 -9.15 -50.62
CA GLY A 483 8.85 -9.75 -50.26
C GLY A 483 8.87 -10.85 -49.17
N GLY A 484 9.86 -10.87 -48.28
CA GLY A 484 10.14 -12.01 -47.38
C GLY A 484 9.12 -12.22 -46.24
N MET A 485 9.11 -11.39 -45.19
CA MET A 485 8.30 -11.65 -43.97
C MET A 485 6.89 -11.02 -43.94
N ARG A 486 6.67 -9.82 -44.53
CA ARG A 486 5.36 -9.12 -44.49
C ARG A 486 4.24 -9.91 -45.17
N ASN A 487 4.56 -10.62 -46.25
CA ASN A 487 3.59 -11.46 -46.95
C ASN A 487 3.17 -12.67 -46.10
N ILE A 488 4.06 -13.18 -45.25
CA ILE A 488 3.81 -14.33 -44.39
C ILE A 488 2.87 -13.96 -43.24
N HIS A 489 3.08 -12.82 -42.58
CA HIS A 489 2.14 -12.32 -41.57
C HIS A 489 0.73 -12.12 -42.14
N LYS A 490 0.61 -11.56 -43.35
CA LYS A 490 -0.69 -11.42 -44.01
C LYS A 490 -1.37 -12.77 -44.25
N ILE A 491 -0.63 -13.77 -44.71
CA ILE A 491 -1.18 -15.11 -44.93
C ILE A 491 -1.68 -15.67 -43.59
N HIS A 492 -0.81 -15.80 -42.59
CA HIS A 492 -1.20 -16.48 -41.35
C HIS A 492 -2.18 -15.68 -40.51
N VAL A 493 -1.91 -14.40 -40.25
CA VAL A 493 -2.71 -13.62 -39.30
C VAL A 493 -4.05 -13.20 -39.91
N ARG A 494 -4.08 -12.81 -41.20
CA ARG A 494 -5.30 -12.28 -41.84
C ARG A 494 -6.06 -13.31 -42.67
N ASN A 495 -5.37 -14.16 -43.44
CA ASN A 495 -6.07 -15.09 -44.34
C ASN A 495 -6.41 -16.41 -43.64
N GLU A 496 -5.50 -16.92 -42.81
CA GLU A 496 -5.68 -18.17 -42.05
C GLU A 496 -6.20 -17.94 -40.62
N ASN A 497 -6.34 -16.68 -40.19
CA ASN A 497 -6.84 -16.30 -38.85
C ASN A 497 -6.02 -16.90 -37.68
N THR A 498 -4.71 -17.08 -37.88
CA THR A 498 -3.78 -17.56 -36.86
C THR A 498 -3.36 -16.42 -35.92
N PRO A 499 -3.51 -16.53 -34.60
CA PRO A 499 -3.19 -15.46 -33.67
C PRO A 499 -1.67 -15.24 -33.54
N CYS A 500 -1.27 -14.03 -33.13
CA CYS A 500 0.15 -13.70 -32.88
C CYS A 500 0.78 -14.67 -31.88
N SER A 501 0.01 -15.10 -30.87
CA SER A 501 0.41 -16.06 -29.85
C SER A 501 0.78 -17.44 -30.41
N ALA A 502 0.33 -17.81 -31.61
CA ALA A 502 0.68 -19.08 -32.22
C ALA A 502 2.20 -19.21 -32.45
N CYS A 503 2.85 -18.08 -32.76
CA CYS A 503 4.27 -18.02 -33.08
C CYS A 503 5.09 -17.28 -32.01
N HIS A 504 4.57 -16.16 -31.49
CA HIS A 504 5.34 -15.25 -30.66
C HIS A 504 5.03 -15.42 -29.17
N ASP A 505 6.08 -15.53 -28.36
CA ASP A 505 6.03 -15.29 -26.94
C ASP A 505 5.95 -13.80 -26.64
N SER A 506 5.13 -13.40 -25.68
CA SER A 506 4.94 -11.99 -25.36
C SER A 506 5.99 -11.47 -24.38
N HIS A 507 6.74 -12.33 -23.70
CA HIS A 507 7.80 -11.92 -22.78
C HIS A 507 9.19 -12.09 -23.40
N GLY A 508 9.72 -13.31 -23.38
CA GLY A 508 11.03 -13.63 -23.94
C GLY A 508 11.37 -15.09 -23.78
N ILE A 509 12.52 -15.49 -24.32
CA ILE A 509 12.97 -16.88 -24.31
C ILE A 509 14.32 -16.94 -23.59
N SER A 510 14.39 -17.70 -22.49
CA SER A 510 15.62 -17.84 -21.71
C SER A 510 16.78 -18.35 -22.58
N SER A 511 17.95 -17.73 -22.44
CA SER A 511 19.21 -18.16 -23.07
C SER A 511 19.63 -19.59 -22.67
N SER A 512 19.13 -20.10 -21.56
CA SER A 512 19.33 -21.49 -21.12
C SER A 512 18.47 -22.51 -21.87
N GLN A 513 17.41 -22.06 -22.55
CA GLN A 513 16.40 -22.92 -23.19
C GLN A 513 16.30 -22.73 -24.70
N GLY A 514 16.61 -21.52 -25.20
CA GLY A 514 16.54 -21.16 -26.61
C GLY A 514 17.83 -20.55 -27.13
N ASN A 515 17.87 -20.22 -28.43
CA ASN A 515 19.04 -19.62 -29.07
C ASN A 515 18.65 -18.58 -30.12
N SER A 516 19.61 -17.76 -30.55
CA SER A 516 19.38 -16.64 -31.48
C SER A 516 19.06 -17.08 -32.92
N THR A 517 19.21 -18.36 -33.25
CA THR A 517 18.84 -18.91 -34.56
C THR A 517 17.39 -19.40 -34.56
N ASN A 518 16.97 -20.10 -33.51
CA ASN A 518 15.66 -20.73 -33.46
C ASN A 518 14.59 -19.92 -32.73
N ASN A 519 15.02 -18.99 -31.86
CA ASN A 519 14.17 -18.21 -30.98
C ASN A 519 14.49 -16.71 -31.06
N SER A 520 15.00 -16.23 -32.20
CA SER A 520 14.97 -14.79 -32.48
C SER A 520 13.53 -14.31 -32.67
N HIS A 521 13.32 -12.99 -32.59
CA HIS A 521 12.02 -12.36 -32.83
C HIS A 521 10.86 -12.93 -31.99
N LEU A 522 11.16 -13.34 -30.75
CA LEU A 522 10.20 -13.91 -29.81
C LEU A 522 9.56 -15.23 -30.27
N ILE A 523 10.16 -15.95 -31.23
CA ILE A 523 9.53 -17.16 -31.76
C ILE A 523 9.62 -18.31 -30.74
N ASN A 524 8.45 -18.70 -30.22
CA ASN A 524 8.22 -19.81 -29.30
C ASN A 524 6.80 -20.33 -29.52
N PHE A 525 6.66 -21.40 -30.30
CA PHE A 525 5.37 -21.83 -30.81
C PHE A 525 4.38 -22.27 -29.73
N ASN A 526 3.11 -21.90 -29.92
CA ASN A 526 1.99 -22.50 -29.21
C ASN A 526 1.77 -23.93 -29.72
N VAL A 527 2.03 -24.92 -28.88
CA VAL A 527 2.01 -26.35 -29.26
C VAL A 527 0.61 -26.90 -29.46
N SER A 528 -0.44 -26.17 -29.05
CA SER A 528 -1.82 -26.54 -29.34
C SER A 528 -2.25 -26.22 -30.78
N ILE A 529 -1.53 -25.30 -31.44
CA ILE A 529 -1.80 -24.86 -32.82
C ILE A 529 -0.74 -25.44 -33.77
N VAL A 530 0.53 -25.35 -33.36
CA VAL A 530 1.68 -25.70 -34.21
C VAL A 530 2.18 -27.11 -33.91
N GLY A 531 2.00 -27.99 -34.88
CA GLY A 531 2.43 -29.39 -34.86
C GLY A 531 3.82 -29.63 -35.42
N PHE A 532 4.27 -30.87 -35.30
CA PHE A 532 5.56 -31.32 -35.85
C PHE A 532 5.48 -31.60 -37.35
N SER A 533 6.54 -31.25 -38.08
CA SER A 533 6.84 -31.76 -39.42
C SER A 533 8.10 -32.61 -39.39
N ASN A 534 8.01 -33.89 -39.76
CA ASN A 534 9.14 -34.82 -39.78
C ASN A 534 9.98 -34.79 -38.48
N GLY A 535 9.29 -34.72 -37.33
CA GLY A 535 9.90 -34.66 -36.00
C GLY A 535 10.47 -33.30 -35.59
N ARG A 536 10.28 -32.25 -36.40
CA ARG A 536 10.79 -30.90 -36.16
C ARG A 536 9.64 -29.91 -35.94
N ARG A 537 9.86 -28.98 -35.02
CA ARG A 537 9.02 -27.80 -34.78
C ARG A 537 9.94 -26.65 -34.42
N GLU A 538 10.43 -25.96 -35.44
CA GLU A 538 11.38 -24.88 -35.27
C GLU A 538 11.31 -23.87 -36.39
N TYR A 539 11.62 -22.63 -36.02
CA TYR A 539 12.00 -21.58 -36.93
C TYR A 539 13.54 -21.57 -37.04
N ILE A 540 14.08 -21.18 -38.19
CA ILE A 540 15.51 -20.93 -38.39
C ILE A 540 15.66 -19.55 -39.00
N ASP A 541 16.25 -18.64 -38.25
CA ASP A 541 16.65 -17.32 -38.72
C ASP A 541 17.84 -17.43 -39.69
N LYS A 542 17.68 -16.86 -40.88
CA LYS A 542 18.73 -16.81 -41.93
C LYS A 542 19.30 -15.40 -42.09
N GLY A 543 18.90 -14.45 -41.24
CA GLY A 543 19.27 -13.04 -41.30
C GLY A 543 18.68 -12.31 -42.50
N ASN A 544 18.86 -10.99 -42.54
CA ASN A 544 18.35 -10.11 -43.61
C ASN A 544 16.84 -10.29 -43.86
N SER A 545 16.04 -10.41 -42.78
CA SER A 545 14.59 -10.65 -42.84
C SER A 545 14.18 -11.92 -43.60
N ARG A 546 15.03 -12.95 -43.60
CA ARG A 546 14.78 -14.26 -44.18
C ARG A 546 14.75 -15.33 -43.12
N GLY A 547 13.91 -16.34 -43.32
CA GLY A 547 13.76 -17.41 -42.36
C GLY A 547 13.27 -18.71 -42.97
N SER A 548 13.20 -19.76 -42.18
CA SER A 548 12.65 -21.05 -42.61
C SER A 548 11.96 -21.76 -41.47
N CYS A 549 10.77 -22.29 -41.75
CA CYS A 549 10.01 -23.04 -40.76
C CYS A 549 10.02 -24.54 -41.09
N TYR A 550 10.21 -25.34 -40.05
CA TYR A 550 10.03 -26.79 -40.02
C TYR A 550 8.91 -27.10 -39.03
N LEU A 551 7.66 -27.14 -39.51
CA LEU A 551 6.46 -27.29 -38.68
C LEU A 551 5.25 -27.73 -39.52
N TYR A 552 4.19 -28.18 -38.86
CA TYR A 552 2.90 -28.46 -39.48
C TYR A 552 1.81 -27.60 -38.85
N CYS A 553 1.02 -26.89 -39.67
CA CYS A 553 -0.04 -25.99 -39.17
C CYS A 553 -1.18 -25.91 -40.19
N HIS A 554 -2.44 -25.96 -39.76
CA HIS A 554 -3.65 -25.87 -40.62
C HIS A 554 -3.64 -26.77 -41.88
N GLY A 555 -3.13 -28.00 -41.79
CA GLY A 555 -3.04 -28.89 -42.97
C GLY A 555 -1.79 -28.68 -43.84
N GLU A 556 -1.03 -27.61 -43.59
CA GLU A 556 0.11 -27.22 -44.39
C GLU A 556 1.43 -27.67 -43.76
N ASN A 557 2.16 -28.49 -44.51
CA ASN A 557 3.48 -28.97 -44.11
C ASN A 557 4.59 -27.99 -44.52
N HIS A 558 5.35 -27.47 -43.55
CA HIS A 558 6.49 -26.59 -43.77
C HIS A 558 7.78 -27.39 -43.53
N ASN A 559 8.50 -27.78 -44.59
CA ASN A 559 9.72 -28.61 -44.45
C ASN A 559 10.75 -28.49 -45.60
N PRO A 560 11.62 -27.47 -45.60
CA PRO A 560 11.33 -26.15 -45.06
C PRO A 560 10.45 -25.35 -46.03
N LYS A 561 9.52 -24.55 -45.50
CA LYS A 561 9.07 -23.36 -46.25
C LYS A 561 9.97 -22.20 -45.85
N SER A 562 10.64 -21.61 -46.84
CA SER A 562 11.53 -20.45 -46.66
C SER A 562 10.82 -19.18 -47.14
N TYR A 563 11.21 -18.04 -46.57
CA TYR A 563 10.71 -16.73 -46.96
C TYR A 563 11.78 -15.66 -46.80
#